data_AF-A0A011PCP6-F1
#
_entry.id   AF-A0A011PCP6-F1
#
_cell.length_a   1.000
_cell.length_b   1.000
_cell.length_c   1.000
_cell.angle_alpha   90.00
_cell.angle_beta   90.00
_cell.angle_gamma   90.00
#
_symmetry.space_group_name_H-M   'P 1'
#
loop_
_entity.id
_entity.type
_entity.pdbx_description
1 polymer ?
#
loop_
_entity_poly.entity_id
_entity_poly.type
_entity_poly.pdbx_seq_one_letter_code
_entity_poly.pdbx_strand_id
1 'polypeptide(L)'
;MKRYRLQSKVRALKREDLTKKGVEGGSAETVEVDAKEYPALLERVYRAEKFPKPRNLIGMVKGLPVEEMEKLILANTVADEEELRDLADRRAKAVLDGLLARDVPAERLFLLPVKLVAADGKADAAAQARESRVALSLK
;
A
#
# COMPACT_ATOMS: atom_id res chain seq x y z
N MET A 1 -1.30 2.88 -3.06
CA MET A 1 -0.76 2.26 -1.82
C MET A 1 -0.40 0.80 -1.99
N LYS A 2 -1.36 -0.12 -2.22
CA LYS A 2 -1.04 -1.57 -2.29
C LYS A 2 -0.01 -1.95 -3.39
N ARG A 3 -0.17 -1.40 -4.60
CA ARG A 3 0.80 -1.60 -5.71
C ARG A 3 2.18 -1.01 -5.40
N TYR A 4 2.21 0.17 -4.79
CA TYR A 4 3.46 0.79 -4.35
C TYR A 4 4.20 -0.11 -3.37
N ARG A 5 3.51 -0.65 -2.35
CA ARG A 5 4.11 -1.62 -1.40
C ARG A 5 4.65 -2.87 -2.07
N LEU A 6 3.89 -3.43 -3.02
CA LEU A 6 4.36 -4.59 -3.78
C LEU A 6 5.67 -4.27 -4.50
N GLN A 7 5.73 -3.13 -5.20
CA GLN A 7 6.95 -2.69 -5.87
C GLN A 7 8.09 -2.41 -4.89
N SER A 8 7.83 -1.77 -3.74
CA SER A 8 8.83 -1.54 -2.70
C SER A 8 9.39 -2.85 -2.14
N LYS A 9 8.54 -3.87 -1.92
CA LYS A 9 8.96 -5.22 -1.48
C LYS A 9 9.83 -5.91 -2.54
N VAL A 10 9.43 -5.84 -3.81
CA VAL A 10 10.20 -6.40 -4.93
C VAL A 10 11.57 -5.71 -5.05
N ARG A 11 11.61 -4.37 -4.94
CA ARG A 11 12.86 -3.59 -4.95
C ARG A 11 13.74 -3.88 -3.72
N ALA A 12 13.14 -4.13 -2.56
CA ALA A 12 13.86 -4.56 -1.36
C ALA A 12 14.55 -5.90 -1.57
N LEU A 13 13.85 -6.90 -2.11
CA LEU A 13 14.46 -8.19 -2.43
C LEU A 13 15.57 -8.07 -3.48
N LYS A 14 15.38 -7.24 -4.52
CA LYS A 14 16.43 -6.99 -5.50
C LYS A 14 17.68 -6.38 -4.87
N ARG A 15 17.52 -5.43 -3.94
CA ARG A 15 18.66 -4.86 -3.20
C ARG A 15 19.35 -5.90 -2.35
N GLU A 16 18.61 -6.74 -1.62
CA GLU A 16 19.20 -7.82 -0.83
C GLU A 16 20.00 -8.79 -1.70
N ASP A 17 19.52 -9.07 -2.91
CA ASP A 17 20.25 -9.92 -3.85
C ASP A 17 21.51 -9.23 -4.39
N LEU A 18 21.47 -7.90 -4.60
CA LEU A 18 22.64 -7.11 -5.00
C LEU A 18 23.69 -7.00 -3.89
N THR A 19 23.26 -6.75 -2.65
CA THR A 19 24.16 -6.69 -1.49
C THR A 19 24.80 -8.05 -1.21
N LYS A 20 24.05 -9.16 -1.33
CA LYS A 20 24.60 -10.53 -1.26
C LYS A 20 25.58 -10.84 -2.39
N LYS A 21 25.44 -10.20 -3.55
CA LYS A 21 26.37 -10.32 -4.69
C LYS A 21 27.57 -9.35 -4.59
N GLY A 22 27.70 -8.60 -3.48
CA GLY A 22 28.84 -7.69 -3.25
C GLY A 22 28.81 -6.42 -4.10
N VAL A 23 27.69 -6.10 -4.76
CA VAL A 23 27.49 -4.86 -5.48
C VAL A 23 26.84 -3.88 -4.51
N GLU A 24 27.45 -2.72 -4.25
CA GLU A 24 26.85 -1.64 -3.47
C GLU A 24 25.59 -1.12 -4.20
N GLY A 25 24.48 -1.80 -3.97
CA GLY A 25 23.17 -1.39 -4.45
C GLY A 25 22.73 -0.17 -3.67
N GLY A 26 22.60 0.97 -4.36
CA GLY A 26 22.07 2.21 -3.80
C GLY A 26 20.68 2.07 -3.15
N SER A 27 20.14 3.19 -2.70
CA SER A 27 18.88 3.26 -1.94
C SER A 27 17.73 2.47 -2.56
N ALA A 28 16.81 1.98 -1.73
CA ALA A 28 15.66 1.19 -2.13
C ALA A 28 14.81 1.77 -3.26
N GLU A 29 14.79 3.08 -3.30
CA GLU A 29 13.98 3.87 -4.20
C GLU A 29 14.60 3.97 -5.60
N THR A 30 15.91 3.77 -5.74
CA THR A 30 16.66 3.92 -7.00
C THR A 30 16.93 2.58 -7.72
N VAL A 31 16.59 1.46 -7.11
CA VAL A 31 16.79 0.13 -7.72
C VAL A 31 15.70 -0.12 -8.76
N GLU A 32 16.07 -0.05 -10.05
CA GLU A 32 15.21 -0.44 -11.16
C GLU A 32 15.10 -1.97 -11.24
N VAL A 33 13.89 -2.49 -11.42
CA VAL A 33 13.63 -3.93 -11.55
C VAL A 33 13.36 -4.22 -13.02
N ASP A 34 14.20 -5.05 -13.64
CA ASP A 34 14.02 -5.44 -15.04
C ASP A 34 12.81 -6.38 -15.19
N ALA A 35 12.12 -6.31 -16.32
CA ALA A 35 10.95 -7.13 -16.61
C ALA A 35 11.26 -8.64 -16.60
N LYS A 36 12.50 -9.03 -16.88
CA LYS A 36 12.95 -10.44 -16.85
C LYS A 36 13.18 -10.95 -15.42
N GLU A 37 13.55 -10.08 -14.50
CA GLU A 37 13.83 -10.43 -13.09
C GLU A 37 12.58 -10.34 -12.22
N TYR A 38 11.61 -9.52 -12.63
CA TYR A 38 10.37 -9.28 -11.90
C TYR A 38 9.58 -10.55 -11.52
N PRO A 39 9.38 -11.55 -12.42
CA PRO A 39 8.62 -12.76 -12.07
C PRO A 39 9.24 -13.57 -10.92
N ALA A 40 10.57 -13.71 -10.91
CA ALA A 40 11.28 -14.46 -9.87
C ALA A 40 11.23 -13.75 -8.51
N LEU A 41 11.37 -12.42 -8.51
CA LEU A 41 11.24 -11.61 -7.31
C LEU A 41 9.81 -11.61 -6.78
N LEU A 42 8.82 -11.49 -7.67
CA LEU A 42 7.40 -11.54 -7.32
C LEU A 42 7.03 -12.90 -6.72
N GLU A 43 7.54 -14.00 -7.25
CA GLU A 43 7.31 -15.33 -6.68
C GLU A 43 7.88 -15.43 -5.25
N ARG A 44 9.05 -14.84 -4.98
CA ARG A 44 9.61 -14.77 -3.62
C ARG A 44 8.73 -13.95 -2.69
N VAL A 45 8.23 -12.78 -3.12
CA VAL A 45 7.26 -12.00 -2.34
C VAL A 45 5.99 -12.83 -2.08
N TYR A 46 5.44 -13.45 -3.12
CA TYR A 46 4.25 -14.30 -3.03
C TYR A 46 4.44 -15.44 -2.04
N ARG A 47 5.60 -16.10 -2.05
CA ARG A 47 5.95 -17.18 -1.11
C ARG A 47 6.17 -16.68 0.33
N ALA A 48 6.77 -15.50 0.51
CA ALA A 48 7.03 -14.91 1.82
C ALA A 48 5.76 -14.38 2.51
N GLU A 49 4.78 -13.91 1.74
CA GLU A 49 3.57 -13.30 2.29
C GLU A 49 2.67 -14.34 3.00
N LYS A 50 2.04 -13.94 4.10
CA LYS A 50 1.19 -14.82 4.94
C LYS A 50 -0.28 -14.63 4.60
N PHE A 51 -0.80 -15.41 3.65
CA PHE A 51 -2.23 -15.45 3.31
C PHE A 51 -2.60 -16.83 2.73
N PRO A 52 -3.89 -17.22 2.66
CA PRO A 52 -4.30 -18.53 2.12
C PRO A 52 -4.00 -18.60 0.62
N LYS A 53 -2.99 -19.40 0.25
CA LYS A 53 -2.55 -19.58 -1.14
C LYS A 53 -3.25 -20.81 -1.75
N PRO A 54 -3.70 -20.74 -3.02
CA PRO A 54 -4.18 -21.92 -3.71
C PRO A 54 -3.09 -22.99 -3.77
N ARG A 55 -3.44 -24.21 -3.37
CA ARG A 55 -2.56 -25.38 -3.35
C ARG A 55 -3.01 -26.37 -4.44
N ASN A 56 -2.04 -27.07 -5.02
CA ASN A 56 -2.30 -28.18 -5.92
C ASN A 56 -2.75 -29.42 -5.12
N LEU A 57 -3.22 -30.46 -5.82
CA LEU A 57 -3.73 -31.72 -5.25
C LEU A 57 -2.71 -32.44 -4.34
N ILE A 58 -1.43 -32.11 -4.42
CA ILE A 58 -0.32 -32.67 -3.62
C ILE A 58 0.03 -31.76 -2.41
N GLY A 59 -0.73 -30.69 -2.17
CA GLY A 59 -0.52 -29.76 -1.04
C GLY A 59 0.56 -28.69 -1.26
N MET A 60 1.22 -28.67 -2.42
CA MET A 60 2.19 -27.64 -2.80
C MET A 60 1.49 -26.35 -3.26
N VAL A 61 2.05 -25.19 -2.93
CA VAL A 61 1.56 -23.89 -3.41
C VAL A 61 1.59 -23.89 -4.95
N LYS A 62 0.46 -23.59 -5.59
CA LYS A 62 0.36 -23.56 -7.05
C LYS A 62 1.22 -22.41 -7.60
N GLY A 63 2.08 -22.72 -8.56
CA GLY A 63 2.71 -21.70 -9.40
C GLY A 63 1.63 -21.03 -10.24
N LEU A 64 1.40 -19.74 -10.01
CA LEU A 64 0.39 -18.95 -10.71
C LEU A 64 1.06 -18.03 -11.73
N PRO A 65 0.35 -17.64 -12.80
CA PRO A 65 0.80 -16.55 -13.67
C PRO A 65 1.11 -15.28 -12.85
N VAL A 66 2.01 -14.44 -13.37
CA VAL A 66 2.45 -13.18 -12.73
C VAL A 66 1.23 -12.35 -12.31
N GLU A 67 0.28 -12.14 -13.22
CA GLU A 67 -0.93 -11.34 -12.94
C GLU A 67 -1.76 -11.88 -11.77
N GLU A 68 -1.89 -13.20 -11.65
CA GLU A 68 -2.67 -13.83 -10.59
C GLU A 68 -1.96 -13.74 -9.24
N MET A 69 -0.62 -13.88 -9.21
CA MET A 69 0.17 -13.62 -7.99
C MET A 69 0.01 -12.18 -7.53
N GLU A 70 0.10 -11.20 -8.45
CA GLU A 70 -0.10 -9.80 -8.13
C GLU A 70 -1.50 -9.54 -7.55
N LYS A 71 -2.55 -10.03 -8.21
CA LYS A 71 -3.93 -9.88 -7.73
C LYS A 71 -4.08 -10.44 -6.32
N LEU A 72 -3.57 -11.64 -6.06
CA LEU A 72 -3.66 -12.26 -4.75
C LEU A 72 -2.90 -11.48 -3.69
N ILE A 73 -1.68 -11.02 -3.98
CA ILE A 73 -0.92 -10.19 -3.03
C ILE A 73 -1.68 -8.89 -2.77
N LEU A 74 -2.17 -8.21 -3.80
CA LEU A 74 -2.89 -6.94 -3.65
C LEU A 74 -4.23 -7.11 -2.92
N ALA A 75 -4.94 -8.22 -3.13
CA ALA A 75 -6.18 -8.52 -2.43
C ALA A 75 -5.93 -8.74 -0.94
N ASN A 76 -4.87 -9.49 -0.59
CA ASN A 76 -4.54 -9.85 0.79
C ASN A 76 -3.63 -8.84 1.50
N THR A 77 -3.14 -7.82 0.80
CA THR A 77 -2.39 -6.73 1.44
C THR A 77 -3.39 -5.86 2.20
N VAL A 78 -3.36 -5.98 3.53
CA VAL A 78 -4.08 -5.11 4.46
C VAL A 78 -3.18 -3.91 4.77
N ALA A 79 -3.76 -2.71 4.79
CA ALA A 79 -3.06 -1.52 5.27
C ALA A 79 -3.11 -1.50 6.80
N ASP A 80 -1.99 -1.19 7.45
CA ASP A 80 -1.97 -1.02 8.90
C ASP A 80 -2.86 0.17 9.29
N GLU A 81 -3.51 0.09 10.45
CA GLU A 81 -4.27 1.19 10.99
C GLU A 81 -3.41 2.44 11.21
N GLU A 82 -2.16 2.28 11.67
CA GLU A 82 -1.25 3.42 11.87
C GLU A 82 -0.96 4.13 10.54
N GLU A 83 -0.67 3.37 9.48
CA GLU A 83 -0.43 3.92 8.15
C GLU A 83 -1.68 4.58 7.55
N LEU A 84 -2.87 4.08 7.88
CA LEU A 84 -4.13 4.69 7.48
C LEU A 84 -4.39 6.00 8.23
N ARG A 85 -4.03 6.09 9.53
CA ARG A 85 -4.10 7.33 10.30
C ARG A 85 -3.15 8.38 9.72
N ASP A 86 -1.89 8.02 9.50
CA ASP A 86 -0.90 8.90 8.87
C ASP A 86 -1.36 9.45 7.52
N LEU A 87 -1.96 8.60 6.69
CA LEU A 87 -2.50 9.00 5.40
C LEU A 87 -3.66 9.99 5.56
N ALA A 88 -4.56 9.73 6.51
CA ALA A 88 -5.69 10.62 6.79
C ALA A 88 -5.21 11.98 7.31
N ASP A 89 -4.22 12.02 8.19
CA ASP A 89 -3.62 13.26 8.70
C ASP A 89 -2.97 14.08 7.58
N ARG A 90 -2.20 13.43 6.69
CA ARG A 90 -1.62 14.11 5.51
C ARG A 90 -2.70 14.72 4.61
N ARG A 91 -3.80 14.01 4.40
CA ARG A 91 -4.94 14.51 3.60
C ARG A 91 -5.64 15.67 4.29
N ALA A 92 -5.88 15.58 5.59
CA ALA A 92 -6.51 16.64 6.38
C ALA A 92 -5.65 17.91 6.37
N LYS A 93 -4.32 17.77 6.53
CA LYS A 93 -3.37 18.88 6.42
C LYS A 93 -3.38 19.51 5.04
N ALA A 94 -3.37 18.73 3.96
CA ALA A 94 -3.43 19.27 2.60
C ALA A 94 -4.72 20.10 2.36
N VAL A 95 -5.85 19.68 2.94
CA VAL A 95 -7.10 20.44 2.89
C VAL A 95 -7.02 21.72 3.73
N LEU A 96 -6.46 21.63 4.95
CA LEU A 96 -6.22 22.78 5.82
C LEU A 96 -5.37 23.84 5.11
N ASP A 97 -4.22 23.44 4.56
CA ASP A 97 -3.31 24.31 3.82
C ASP A 97 -4.02 24.96 2.62
N GLY A 98 -4.89 24.19 1.93
CA GLY A 98 -5.70 24.70 0.82
C GLY A 98 -6.83 25.66 1.22
N LEU A 99 -7.30 25.64 2.47
CA LEU A 99 -8.26 26.60 3.02
C LEU A 99 -7.56 27.87 3.50
N LEU A 100 -6.39 27.73 4.15
CA LEU A 100 -5.53 28.85 4.52
C LEU A 100 -5.10 29.65 3.29
N ALA A 101 -4.74 28.97 2.21
CA ALA A 101 -4.40 29.61 0.94
C ALA A 101 -5.58 30.36 0.27
N ARG A 102 -6.81 30.18 0.77
CA ARG A 102 -8.02 30.90 0.35
C ARG A 102 -8.47 31.93 1.39
N ASP A 103 -7.55 32.38 2.24
CA ASP A 103 -7.77 33.40 3.28
C ASP A 103 -8.82 33.02 4.33
N VAL A 104 -9.06 31.72 4.56
CA VAL A 104 -9.85 31.30 5.72
C VAL A 104 -8.98 31.46 6.97
N PRO A 105 -9.42 32.23 7.99
CA PRO A 105 -8.60 32.48 9.18
C PRO A 105 -8.26 31.18 9.92
N ALA A 106 -6.99 31.04 10.32
CA ALA A 106 -6.50 29.85 11.01
C ALA A 106 -7.25 29.60 12.33
N GLU A 107 -7.67 30.66 13.05
CA GLU A 107 -8.42 30.53 14.29
C GLU A 107 -9.81 29.89 14.13
N ARG A 108 -10.31 29.75 12.88
CA ARG A 108 -11.60 29.11 12.56
C ARG A 108 -11.46 27.67 12.09
N LEU A 109 -10.23 27.20 11.89
CA LEU A 109 -9.96 25.89 11.32
C LEU A 109 -9.49 24.94 12.42
N PHE A 110 -10.18 23.81 12.56
CA PHE A 110 -9.89 22.80 13.57
C PHE A 110 -9.80 21.43 12.90
N LEU A 111 -8.67 20.73 13.11
CA LEU A 111 -8.52 19.33 12.72
C LEU A 111 -9.01 18.44 13.86
N LEU A 112 -9.97 17.57 13.56
CA LEU A 112 -10.45 16.56 14.50
C LEU A 112 -9.62 15.27 14.37
N PRO A 113 -9.55 14.45 15.43
CA PRO A 113 -8.87 13.15 15.36
C PRO A 113 -9.40 12.27 14.23
N VAL A 114 -8.49 11.55 13.58
CA VAL A 114 -8.84 10.61 12.50
C VAL A 114 -9.75 9.52 13.04
N LYS A 115 -10.89 9.35 12.38
CA LYS A 115 -11.81 8.24 12.61
C LYS A 115 -11.61 7.21 11.51
N LEU A 116 -10.98 6.10 11.86
CA LEU A 116 -10.95 4.95 10.97
C LEU A 116 -12.25 4.17 11.10
N VAL A 117 -12.93 3.96 9.97
CA VAL A 117 -14.03 3.00 9.89
C VAL A 117 -13.40 1.67 9.46
N ALA A 118 -13.66 0.61 10.22
CA ALA A 118 -13.21 -0.71 9.82
C ALA A 118 -13.84 -1.05 8.47
N ALA A 119 -13.00 -1.34 7.47
CA ALA A 119 -13.48 -1.86 6.22
C ALA A 119 -13.93 -3.30 6.48
N ASP A 120 -15.20 -3.48 6.83
CA ASP A 120 -15.84 -4.78 6.74
C ASP A 120 -15.67 -5.20 5.28
N GLY A 121 -14.87 -6.23 5.00
CA GLY A 121 -14.38 -6.59 3.65
C GLY A 121 -15.45 -6.91 2.59
N LYS A 122 -16.72 -6.55 2.85
CA LYS A 122 -17.90 -6.58 1.99
C LYS A 122 -18.33 -5.20 1.48
N ALA A 123 -17.67 -4.11 1.89
CA ALA A 123 -17.97 -2.78 1.38
C ALA A 123 -17.64 -2.71 -0.12
N ASP A 124 -18.61 -2.33 -0.95
CA ASP A 124 -18.37 -2.09 -2.36
C ASP A 124 -17.48 -0.85 -2.59
N ALA A 125 -16.98 -0.69 -3.81
CA ALA A 125 -16.07 0.40 -4.15
C ALA A 125 -16.68 1.80 -3.87
N ALA A 126 -18.01 1.93 -3.92
CA ALA A 126 -18.72 3.17 -3.66
C ALA A 126 -18.78 3.50 -2.17
N ALA A 127 -19.02 2.51 -1.31
CA ALA A 127 -18.95 2.64 0.15
C ALA A 127 -17.53 2.99 0.60
N GLN A 128 -16.52 2.30 0.07
CA GLN A 128 -15.12 2.56 0.40
C GLN A 128 -14.65 3.95 -0.05
N ALA A 129 -15.14 4.44 -1.20
CA ALA A 129 -14.88 5.80 -1.67
C ALA A 129 -15.56 6.85 -0.78
N ARG A 130 -16.78 6.59 -0.29
CA ARG A 130 -17.47 7.47 0.65
C ARG A 130 -16.74 7.55 1.98
N GLU A 131 -16.14 6.48 2.45
CA GLU A 131 -15.40 6.44 3.73
C GLU A 131 -14.00 7.06 3.61
N SER A 132 -13.41 7.07 2.42
CA SER A 132 -12.07 7.62 2.15
C SER A 132 -12.08 9.13 1.85
N ARG A 133 -12.65 9.95 2.75
CA ARG A 133 -12.84 11.41 2.53
C ARG A 133 -12.40 12.26 3.73
N VAL A 134 -12.12 13.54 3.46
CA VAL A 134 -12.04 14.59 4.50
C VAL A 134 -13.42 15.24 4.58
N ALA A 135 -14.08 15.16 5.74
CA ALA A 135 -15.38 15.77 5.97
C ALA A 135 -15.20 17.17 6.58
N LEU A 136 -15.81 18.18 5.96
CA LEU A 136 -15.85 19.54 6.45
C LEU A 136 -17.24 19.83 7.04
N SER A 137 -17.28 20.36 8.25
CA SER A 137 -18.52 20.75 8.92
C SER A 137 -18.35 22.14 9.51
N LEU A 138 -19.35 23.00 9.31
CA LEU A 138 -19.45 24.30 9.96
C LEU A 138 -20.33 24.15 11.20
N LYS A 139 -19.94 24.83 12.28
CA LYS A 139 -20.72 24.89 13.51
C LYS A 139 -21.28 26.28 13.71
#